data_AF-A0A3C0B8R9-F1
#
_entry.id   AF-A0A3C0B8R9-F1
#
_cell.length_a   1.000
_cell.length_b   1.000
_cell.length_c   1.000
_cell.angle_alpha   90.00
_cell.angle_beta   90.00
_cell.angle_gamma   90.00
#
_symmetry.space_group_name_H-M   'P 1'
#
loop_
_entity.id
_entity.type
_entity.pdbx_description
1 polymer ?
#
loop_
_entity_poly.entity_id
_entity_poly.type
_entity_poly.pdbx_seq_one_letter_code
_entity_poly.pdbx_strand_id
1 'polypeptide(L)' 'MEIKILGPGCPNCKTLEKMTREAVSLSGVDANITKE' A
#
# COMPACT_ATOMS: atom_id res chain seq x y z
N MET A 1 10.66 5.21 -2.89
CA MET A 1 9.55 5.96 -2.23
C MET A 1 9.14 5.19 -0.98
N GLU A 2 8.69 5.86 0.08
CA GLU A 2 8.12 5.17 1.26
C GLU A 2 6.61 5.45 1.32
N ILE A 3 5.81 4.40 1.43
CA ILE A 3 4.35 4.48 1.52
C ILE A 3 3.91 3.79 2.80
N LYS A 4 3.38 4.57 3.74
CA LYS A 4 2.88 4.08 5.03
C LYS A 4 1.37 3.99 5.01
N ILE A 5 0.85 2.81 5.36
CA ILE A 5 -0.58 2.59 5.53
C ILE A 5 -0.89 2.67 7.01
N LEU A 6 -1.48 3.81 7.40
CA LEU A 6 -1.86 4.09 8.77
C LEU A 6 -3.20 3.41 9.09
N GLY A 7 -3.19 2.44 9.98
CA GLY A 7 -4.39 1.75 10.47
C GLY A 7 -4.93 0.63 9.56
N PRO A 8 -4.26 -0.52 9.41
CA PRO A 8 -4.70 -1.66 8.59
C PRO A 8 -5.88 -2.47 9.18
N GLY A 9 -6.57 -1.95 10.19
CA GLY A 9 -7.54 -2.68 11.01
C GLY A 9 -8.90 -2.94 10.35
N CYS A 10 -9.24 -2.18 9.30
CA CYS A 10 -10.55 -2.25 8.65
C CYS A 10 -10.52 -2.99 7.30
N PRO A 11 -11.64 -3.54 6.79
CA PRO A 11 -11.69 -4.18 5.47
C PRO A 11 -11.25 -3.25 4.33
N ASN A 12 -11.66 -1.98 4.36
CA ASN A 12 -11.28 -0.99 3.35
C ASN A 12 -9.77 -0.69 3.38
N CYS A 13 -9.17 -0.74 4.57
CA CYS A 13 -7.75 -0.50 4.79
C CYS A 13 -6.90 -1.62 4.15
N LYS A 14 -7.38 -2.87 4.24
CA LYS A 14 -6.78 -4.03 3.57
C LYS A 14 -6.92 -3.96 2.05
N THR A 15 -8.09 -3.53 1.56
CA THR A 15 -8.33 -3.33 0.12
C THR A 15 -7.43 -2.23 -0.44
N LEU A 16 -7.29 -1.11 0.28
CA LEU A 16 -6.39 -0.02 -0.08
C LEU A 16 -4.95 -0.53 -0.20
N GLU A 17 -4.44 -1.27 0.78
CA GLU A 17 -3.11 -1.85 0.72
C GLU A 17 -2.89 -2.67 -0.54
N LYS A 18 -3.82 -3.58 -0.84
CA LYS A 18 -3.72 -4.45 -2.01
C LYS A 18 -3.63 -3.62 -3.30
N MET A 19 -4.54 -2.65 -3.46
CA MET A 19 -4.54 -1.78 -4.65
C MET A 19 -3.28 -0.93 -4.74
N THR A 20 -2.77 -0.42 -3.62
CA THR A 20 -1.52 0.35 -3.58
C THR A 20 -0.33 -0.50 -4.02
N ARG A 21 -0.22 -1.75 -3.57
CA ARG A 21 0.84 -2.68 -4.02
C ARG A 21 0.76 -2.96 -5.52
N GLU A 22 -0.45 -3.20 -6.03
CA GLU A 22 -0.68 -3.41 -7.46
C GLU A 22 -0.31 -2.17 -8.29
N ALA A 23 -0.73 -0.98 -7.85
CA ALA A 23 -0.43 0.28 -8.53
C ALA A 23 1.08 0.58 -8.57
N VAL A 24 1.81 0.34 -7.48
CA VAL A 24 3.26 0.51 -7.43
C VAL A 24 3.97 -0.43 -8.41
N SER A 25 3.56 -1.70 -8.45
CA SER A 25 4.10 -2.69 -9.39
C SER A 25 3.86 -2.29 -10.85
N LEU A 26 2.65 -1.82 -11.17
CA LEU A 26 2.30 -1.36 -12.52
C LEU A 26 3.02 -0.07 -12.93
N SER A 27 3.28 0.82 -11.97
CA SER A 27 3.95 2.09 -12.23
C SER A 27 5.46 1.95 -12.42
N GLY A 28 6.04 0.77 -12.14
CA GLY A 28 7.48 0.55 -12.19
C GLY A 28 8.26 1.37 -11.18
N VAL A 29 7.59 1.87 -10.14
CA VAL A 29 8.18 2.71 -9.09
C VAL A 29 8.70 1.80 -7.98
N ASP A 30 9.94 2.00 -7.56
CA ASP A 30 10.46 1.36 -6.37
C ASP A 30 9.89 2.05 -5.11
N ALA A 31 8.89 1.43 -4.49
CA ALA A 31 8.27 1.91 -3.27
C ALA A 31 8.23 0.83 -2.18
N ASN A 32 8.69 1.18 -0.99
CA ASN A 32 8.59 0.33 0.19
C ASN A 32 7.27 0.62 0.91
N ILE A 33 6.42 -0.41 1.04
CA ILE A 33 5.08 -0.30 1.63
C ILE A 33 5.07 -0.94 3.02
N THR A 34 4.91 -0.11 4.04
CA THR A 34 4.87 -0.50 5.46
C THR A 34 3.49 -0.22 6.08
N LYS A 35 3.13 -0.98 7.12
CA LYS A 35 1.86 -0.84 7.85
C LYS A 35 2.19 -0.36 9.26
N GLU A 36 1.50 0.68 9.73
CA GLU A 36 1.70 1.30 11.04
C GLU A 36 0.35 1.58 11.71
#